data_AF-A0A7X1ZK04-F1
#
_entry.id   AF-A0A7X1ZK04-F1
#
_cell.length_a   1.000
_cell.length_b   1.000
_cell.length_c   1.000
_cell.angle_alpha   90.00
_cell.angle_beta   90.00
_cell.angle_gamma   90.00
#
_symmetry.space_group_name_H-M   'P 1'
#
loop_
_entity.id
_entity.type
_entity.pdbx_description
1 polymer ?
#
loop_
_entity_poly.entity_id
_entity_poly.type
_entity_poly.pdbx_seq_one_letter_code
_entity_poly.pdbx_strand_id
1 'polypeptide(L)' 'MKAKTKQKQIEVGRIVLSDEQDLVASIVNDEKLDIRVFMNTDSYTGPTKRGIRFYLFDDIWPEFKKLIEKVDKTYEEL' A
#
# COMPACT_ATOMS: atom_id res chain seq x y z
N MET A 1 4.54 2.65 -31.52
CA MET A 1 3.89 2.35 -30.22
C MET A 1 4.98 2.25 -29.16
N LYS A 2 4.95 3.06 -28.09
CA LYS A 2 5.92 2.91 -26.98
C LYS A 2 5.56 1.65 -26.19
N ALA A 3 6.49 0.70 -26.08
CA ALA A 3 6.33 -0.46 -25.21
C ALA A 3 6.08 0.03 -23.77
N LYS A 4 4.96 -0.38 -23.16
CA LYS A 4 4.71 -0.16 -21.73
C LYS A 4 5.69 -1.05 -20.97
N THR A 5 6.75 -0.48 -20.41
CA THR A 5 7.65 -1.18 -19.49
C THR A 5 6.81 -1.77 -18.36
N LYS A 6 6.87 -3.11 -18.18
CA LYS A 6 6.11 -3.79 -17.12
C LYS A 6 6.65 -3.28 -15.78
N GLN A 7 5.78 -2.62 -15.02
CA GLN A 7 6.15 -2.05 -13.73
C GLN A 7 6.56 -3.18 -12.78
N LYS A 8 7.73 -3.06 -12.13
CA LYS A 8 8.16 -4.03 -11.12
C LYS A 8 7.34 -3.78 -9.87
N GLN A 9 6.58 -4.77 -9.40
CA GLN A 9 5.78 -4.67 -8.20
C GLN A 9 6.04 -5.91 -7.33
N ILE A 10 6.32 -5.67 -6.06
CA ILE A 10 6.58 -6.70 -5.05
C ILE A 10 5.54 -6.50 -3.94
N GLU A 11 4.66 -7.47 -3.74
CA GLU A 11 3.77 -7.49 -2.57
C GLU A 11 4.61 -7.76 -1.31
N VAL A 12 4.45 -6.91 -0.29
CA VAL A 12 5.14 -7.02 1.00
C VAL A 12 4.28 -7.78 2.00
N GLY A 13 2.96 -7.54 1.95
CA GLY A 13 2.03 -8.14 2.88
C GLY A 13 0.59 -7.71 2.61
N ARG A 14 -0.32 -8.35 3.32
CA ARG A 14 -1.76 -8.28 3.11
C ARG A 14 -2.53 -8.47 4.42
N ILE A 15 -3.62 -7.73 4.57
CA ILE A 15 -4.58 -7.87 5.68
C ILE A 15 -5.98 -7.99 5.09
N VAL A 16 -6.75 -8.99 5.52
CA VAL A 16 -8.15 -9.16 5.10
C VAL A 16 -9.01 -8.08 5.78
N LEU A 17 -9.79 -7.35 4.99
CA LEU A 17 -10.78 -6.38 5.48
C LEU A 17 -12.20 -6.97 5.45
N SER A 18 -12.52 -7.75 4.42
CA SER A 18 -13.77 -8.51 4.27
C SER A 18 -13.56 -9.64 3.26
N ASP A 19 -14.59 -10.45 3.00
CA ASP A 19 -14.54 -11.57 2.03
C ASP A 19 -14.09 -11.16 0.62
N GLU A 20 -14.32 -9.90 0.23
CA GLU A 20 -14.01 -9.38 -1.11
C GLU A 20 -12.91 -8.29 -1.10
N GLN A 21 -12.39 -7.93 0.06
CA GLN A 21 -11.45 -6.81 0.20
C GLN A 21 -10.26 -7.15 1.07
N ASP A 22 -9.08 -6.87 0.54
CA ASP A 22 -7.83 -6.92 1.26
C ASP A 22 -7.17 -5.52 1.28
N LEU A 23 -6.44 -5.18 2.34
CA LEU A 23 -5.46 -4.10 2.31
C LEU A 23 -4.10 -4.70 1.94
N VAL A 24 -3.52 -4.26 0.84
CA VAL A 24 -2.25 -4.79 0.30
C VAL A 24 -1.18 -3.71 0.33
N ALA A 25 -0.02 -4.06 0.88
CA ALA A 25 1.19 -3.26 0.82
C ALA A 25 2.11 -3.79 -0.29
N SER A 26 2.60 -2.91 -1.17
CA SER A 26 3.47 -3.28 -2.29
C SER A 26 4.58 -2.26 -2.54
N ILE A 27 5.80 -2.74 -2.80
CA ILE A 27 6.89 -1.91 -3.32
C ILE A 27 6.82 -1.87 -4.83
N VAL A 28 6.88 -0.66 -5.39
CA VAL A 28 6.70 -0.41 -6.82
C VAL A 28 7.95 0.28 -7.38
N ASN A 29 8.58 -0.36 -8.38
CA ASN A 29 9.83 0.04 -9.02
C ASN A 29 10.97 0.33 -8.02
N ASP A 30 10.98 -0.34 -6.87
CA ASP A 30 11.96 -0.10 -5.79
C ASP A 30 11.98 1.34 -5.23
N GLU A 31 10.97 2.15 -5.55
CA GLU A 31 10.93 3.60 -5.25
C GLU A 31 9.72 4.03 -4.43
N LYS A 32 8.63 3.26 -4.48
CA LYS A 32 7.33 3.66 -3.93
C LYS A 32 6.76 2.55 -3.09
N LEU A 33 6.09 2.90 -2.01
CA LEU A 33 5.22 2.00 -1.26
C LEU A 33 3.77 2.37 -1.56
N ASP A 34 3.02 1.43 -2.13
CA ASP A 34 1.56 1.51 -2.18
C ASP A 34 0.97 0.72 -1.01
N ILE A 35 0.02 1.34 -0.31
CA ILE A 35 -0.87 0.66 0.63
C ILE A 35 -2.30 0.90 0.12
N ARG A 36 -2.92 -0.11 -0.48
CA ARG A 36 -4.20 0.04 -1.19
C ARG A 36 -5.15 -1.10 -0.92
N VAL A 37 -6.45 -0.79 -0.96
CA VAL A 37 -7.49 -1.82 -0.98
C VAL A 37 -7.44 -2.55 -2.31
N PHE A 38 -7.31 -3.87 -2.25
CA PHE A 38 -7.41 -4.80 -3.36
C PHE A 38 -8.79 -5.46 -3.30
N MET A 39 -9.54 -5.37 -4.40
CA MET A 39 -10.83 -6.02 -4.52
C MET A 39 -10.65 -7.39 -5.15
N ASN A 40 -11.43 -8.35 -4.69
CA ASN A 40 -11.50 -9.69 -5.24
C ASN A 40 -12.97 -10.11 -5.41
N THR A 41 -13.62 -9.59 -6.47
CA THR A 41 -14.98 -9.97 -6.86
C THR A 41 -14.96 -10.63 -8.23
N ASP A 42 -16.06 -11.31 -8.59
CA ASP A 42 -16.23 -11.92 -9.91
C ASP A 42 -16.13 -10.91 -11.07
N SER A 43 -16.49 -9.66 -10.81
CA SER A 43 -16.50 -8.59 -11.82
C SER A 43 -15.21 -7.77 -11.86
N TYR A 44 -14.42 -7.77 -10.79
CA TYR A 44 -13.18 -7.03 -10.71
C TYR A 44 -12.20 -7.61 -9.67
N THR A 45 -11.00 -7.91 -10.14
CA THR A 45 -9.87 -8.32 -9.30
C THR A 45 -8.71 -7.34 -9.50
N GLY A 46 -8.35 -6.58 -8.47
CA GLY A 46 -7.26 -5.61 -8.60
C GLY A 46 -7.21 -4.51 -7.54
N PRO A 47 -6.15 -3.68 -7.58
CA PRO A 47 -5.98 -2.55 -6.67
C PRO A 47 -6.97 -1.42 -7.00
N THR A 48 -7.67 -0.95 -5.99
CA THR A 48 -8.59 0.19 -6.12
C THR A 48 -7.86 1.53 -5.99
N LYS A 49 -8.60 2.62 -6.24
CA LYS A 49 -8.14 3.99 -5.94
C LYS A 49 -8.11 4.28 -4.43
N ARG A 50 -8.68 3.43 -3.58
CA ARG A 50 -8.68 3.59 -2.11
C ARG A 50 -7.34 3.15 -1.55
N GLY A 51 -6.51 4.12 -1.19
CA GLY A 51 -5.22 3.88 -0.58
C GLY A 51 -4.25 5.03 -0.82
N ILE A 52 -3.03 4.84 -0.35
CA ILE A 52 -2.00 5.88 -0.32
C ILE A 52 -0.72 5.37 -1.00
N ARG A 53 0.06 6.31 -1.54
CA ARG A 53 1.39 6.05 -2.08
C ARG A 53 2.40 6.92 -1.36
N PHE A 54 3.46 6.29 -0.88
CA PHE A 54 4.65 6.98 -0.40
C PHE A 54 5.77 6.84 -1.42
N TYR A 55 6.55 7.89 -1.54
CA TYR A 55 7.87 7.82 -2.13
C TYR A 55 8.86 7.38 -1.05
N LEU A 56 9.79 6.50 -1.40
CA LEU A 56 10.76 5.91 -0.48
C LEU A 56 12.09 6.69 -0.45
N PHE A 57 12.12 7.89 -1.03
CA PHE A 57 13.25 8.81 -1.06
C PHE A 57 13.00 10.02 -0.14
N ASP A 58 14.00 10.90 -0.03
CA ASP A 58 13.97 12.16 0.74
C ASP A 58 13.47 12.00 2.19
N ASP A 59 13.88 10.91 2.86
CA ASP A 59 13.51 10.59 4.25
C ASP A 59 12.00 10.48 4.53
N ILE A 60 11.16 10.43 3.49
CA ILE A 60 9.69 10.35 3.61
C ILE A 60 9.29 9.08 4.37
N TRP A 61 9.93 7.94 4.07
CA TRP A 61 9.61 6.68 4.73
C TRP A 61 9.98 6.66 6.21
N PRO A 62 11.20 7.04 6.63
CA PRO A 62 11.54 7.23 8.04
C PRO A 62 10.57 8.15 8.80
N GLU A 63 10.19 9.30 8.24
CA GLU A 63 9.27 10.24 8.91
C GLU A 63 7.85 9.68 9.01
N PHE A 64 7.37 8.98 7.98
CA PHE A 64 6.07 8.30 8.04
C PHE A 64 6.03 7.23 9.13
N LYS A 65 7.11 6.44 9.32
CA LYS A 65 7.16 5.47 10.42
C LYS A 65 7.02 6.14 11.79
N LYS A 66 7.70 7.26 12.02
CA LYS A 66 7.56 8.04 13.27
C LYS A 66 6.13 8.54 13.48
N LEU A 67 5.42 8.90 12.41
CA LEU A 67 4.00 9.27 12.48
C LEU A 67 3.15 8.07 12.92
N ILE A 68 3.36 6.90 12.33
CA ILE A 68 2.60 5.69 12.69
C ILE A 68 2.86 5.26 14.13
N GLU A 69 4.11 5.35 14.62
CA GLU A 69 4.42 5.10 16.04
C GLU A 69 3.64 6.03 17.00
N LYS A 70 3.38 7.28 16.60
CA LYS A 70 2.55 8.20 17.40
C LYS A 70 1.08 7.82 17.35
N VAL A 71 0.59 7.38 16.20
CA VAL A 71 -0.79 6.88 16.04
C VAL A 71 -0.99 5.64 16.91
N ASP A 72 -0.05 4.71 16.89
CA ASP A 72 -0.07 3.48 17.67
C ASP A 72 -0.18 3.74 19.17
N LYS A 73 0.68 4.61 19.71
CA LYS A 73 0.59 5.06 21.11
C LYS A 73 -0.77 5.67 21.46
N THR A 74 -1.32 6.48 20.56
CA THR A 74 -2.63 7.10 20.78
C THR A 74 -3.73 6.04 20.78
N TYR A 75 -3.61 5.00 19.94
CA TYR A 75 -4.56 3.90 19.87
C TYR A 75 -4.52 3.00 21.11
N GLU A 76 -3.33 2.73 21.68
CA GLU A 76 -3.19 1.97 22.93
C GLU A 76 -3.86 2.65 24.14
N GLU A 77 -4.07 3.96 24.07
CA GLU A 77 -4.72 4.77 25.12
C GLU A 77 -6.24 4.91 24.95
N LEU A 78 -6.83 4.39 23.85
CA LEU A 78 -8.28 4.39 23.59
C LEU A 78 -9.01 3.23 24.28
#